data_AF-A0A1G5TX50-F1
#
_entry.id   AF-A0A1G5TX50-F1
#
_cell.length_a   1.000
_cell.length_b   1.000
_cell.length_c   1.000
_cell.angle_alpha   90.00
_cell.angle_beta   90.00
_cell.angle_gamma   90.00
#
_symmetry.space_group_name_H-M   'P 1'
#
loop_
_entity.id
_entity.type
_entity.pdbx_description
1 polymer ?
#
loop_
_entity_poly.entity_id
_entity_poly.type
_entity_poly.pdbx_seq_one_letter_code
_entity_poly.pdbx_strand_id
1 'polypeptide(L)'
;MSDTPTEPNATLPEPVRDHLGQQLRGVLPVEADKPRFLGDDPVPEAFEPQIRRLETRLKTHEEGTGAVGQALDQILDALGVKPEDADKRAG
;
A
#
# COMPACT_ATOMS: atom_id res chain seq x y z
N MET A 1 19.13 -47.00 5.79
CA MET A 1 17.67 -47.10 5.94
C MET A 1 17.33 -46.23 7.14
N SER A 2 16.76 -45.02 7.01
CA SER A 2 15.76 -44.59 6.04
C SER A 2 15.86 -43.07 5.82
N ASP A 3 16.10 -42.65 4.58
CA ASP A 3 15.75 -41.30 4.13
C ASP A 3 14.23 -41.25 4.00
N THR A 4 13.56 -40.63 4.98
CA THR A 4 12.13 -40.29 4.83
C THR A 4 12.02 -38.94 4.13
N PRO A 5 11.34 -38.87 2.96
CA PRO A 5 11.18 -37.62 2.23
C PRO A 5 10.29 -36.69 3.05
N THR A 6 10.79 -35.50 3.39
CA THR A 6 10.02 -34.50 4.11
C THR A 6 9.04 -33.84 3.14
N GLU A 7 7.76 -34.18 3.28
CA GLU A 7 6.65 -33.53 2.59
C GLU A 7 6.69 -32.00 2.82
N PRO A 8 6.64 -31.17 1.76
CA PRO A 8 6.77 -29.70 1.86
C PRO A 8 5.57 -29.00 2.52
N ASN A 9 4.58 -29.76 3.01
CA ASN A 9 3.34 -29.27 3.60
C ASN A 9 3.12 -29.71 5.05
N ALA A 10 4.13 -30.26 5.72
CA ALA A 10 4.09 -30.55 7.15
C ALA A 10 4.20 -29.24 7.95
N THR A 11 3.11 -28.47 7.94
CA THR A 11 2.98 -27.27 8.78
C THR A 11 3.03 -27.74 10.24
N LEU A 12 3.98 -27.22 11.01
CA LEU A 12 4.13 -27.57 12.42
C LEU A 12 2.82 -27.34 13.18
N PRO A 13 2.53 -28.11 14.25
CA PRO A 13 1.36 -27.88 15.10
C PRO A 13 1.35 -26.44 15.64
N GLU A 14 0.16 -25.85 15.76
CA GLU A 14 -0.03 -24.44 16.14
C GLU A 14 0.74 -24.04 17.42
N PRO A 15 0.70 -24.81 18.53
CA PRO A 15 1.46 -24.46 19.72
C PRO A 15 2.98 -24.43 19.49
N VAL A 16 3.47 -25.32 18.62
CA VAL A 16 4.89 -25.40 18.26
C VAL A 16 5.28 -24.24 17.36
N ARG A 17 4.43 -23.87 16.39
CA ARG A 17 4.66 -22.68 15.56
C ARG A 17 4.66 -21.40 16.37
N ASP A 18 3.73 -21.26 17.31
CA ASP A 18 3.62 -20.04 18.11
C ASP A 18 4.80 -19.90 19.06
N HIS A 19 5.21 -21.01 19.69
CA HIS A 19 6.39 -21.07 20.53
C HIS A 19 7.66 -20.73 19.74
N LEU A 20 7.86 -21.36 18.57
CA LEU A 20 9.00 -21.06 17.70
C LEU A 20 8.93 -19.64 17.16
N GLY A 21 7.74 -19.14 16.80
CA GLY A 21 7.54 -17.77 16.36
C GLY A 21 7.87 -16.76 17.46
N GLN A 22 7.56 -17.06 18.72
CA GLN A 22 7.93 -16.25 19.87
C GLN A 22 9.44 -16.27 20.11
N GLN A 23 10.08 -17.45 20.02
CA GLN A 23 11.54 -17.57 20.13
C GLN A 23 12.26 -16.83 19.00
N LEU A 24 11.84 -17.00 17.75
CA LEU A 24 12.42 -16.35 16.58
C LEU A 24 12.24 -14.83 16.62
N ARG A 25 11.08 -14.33 17.07
CA ARG A 25 10.87 -12.90 17.33
C ARG A 25 11.75 -12.36 18.46
N GLY A 26 12.10 -13.18 19.45
CA GLY A 26 13.03 -12.81 20.52
C GLY A 26 14.52 -12.92 20.14
N VAL A 27 14.86 -13.76 19.16
CA VAL A 27 16.22 -13.92 18.61
C VAL A 27 16.48 -12.98 17.44
N LEU A 28 15.43 -12.51 16.75
CA LEU A 28 15.49 -11.32 15.91
C LEU A 28 15.98 -10.17 16.79
N PRO A 29 17.14 -9.57 16.47
CA PRO A 29 17.89 -8.79 17.44
C PRO A 29 17.08 -7.59 17.93
N VAL A 30 16.81 -7.57 19.24
CA VAL A 30 16.38 -6.38 19.98
C VAL A 30 17.53 -5.35 20.10
N GLU A 31 18.77 -5.77 19.78
CA GLU A 31 19.95 -4.90 19.65
C GLU A 31 20.29 -4.47 18.21
N ALA A 32 19.52 -4.90 17.21
CA ALA A 32 19.52 -4.14 15.97
C ALA A 32 18.56 -3.00 16.22
N ASP A 33 19.07 -1.77 16.21
CA ASP A 33 18.28 -0.55 16.11
C ASP A 33 17.00 -0.84 15.32
N LYS A 34 15.85 -0.44 15.88
CA LYS A 34 14.50 -0.44 15.25
C LYS A 34 14.60 -0.86 13.79
N PRO A 35 14.11 -2.05 13.37
CA PRO A 35 14.38 -2.60 12.04
C PRO A 35 14.32 -1.47 11.02
N ARG A 36 15.44 -1.17 10.36
CA ARG A 36 15.73 0.13 9.71
C ARG A 36 14.66 0.60 8.70
N PHE A 37 13.72 -0.27 8.34
CA PHE A 37 12.54 0.00 7.54
C PHE A 37 11.32 0.54 8.31
N LEU A 38 11.34 0.59 9.65
CA LEU A 38 10.21 1.02 10.50
C LEU A 38 10.35 2.46 11.02
N GLY A 39 11.44 3.15 10.67
CA GLY A 39 11.43 4.60 10.55
C GLY A 39 12.82 5.22 10.67
N ASP A 40 13.03 6.14 9.73
CA ASP A 40 14.06 7.17 9.64
C ASP A 40 15.44 6.80 9.07
N ASP A 41 15.51 5.84 8.14
CA ASP A 41 16.61 5.79 7.16
C ASP A 41 16.04 5.59 5.74
N PRO A 42 16.68 6.17 4.71
CA PRO A 42 16.11 6.30 3.37
C PRO A 42 15.76 4.92 2.82
N VAL A 43 14.63 4.90 2.10
CA VAL A 43 14.16 3.73 1.36
C VAL A 43 15.35 3.08 0.65
N PRO A 44 15.52 1.74 0.74
CA PRO A 44 16.61 1.09 0.05
C PRO A 44 16.66 1.50 -1.43
N GLU A 45 17.85 1.81 -1.95
CA GLU A 45 18.03 2.30 -3.33
C GLU A 45 17.42 1.35 -4.38
N ALA A 46 17.31 0.06 -4.06
CA ALA A 46 16.64 -0.93 -4.90
C ALA A 46 15.15 -0.62 -5.15
N PHE A 47 14.51 0.15 -4.27
CA PHE A 47 13.11 0.54 -4.34
C PHE A 47 12.89 1.97 -4.87
N GLU A 48 13.95 2.76 -5.05
CA GLU A 48 13.89 4.11 -5.66
C GLU A 48 13.07 4.16 -6.96
N PRO A 49 13.27 3.29 -7.96
CA PRO A 49 12.52 3.39 -9.21
C PRO A 49 11.03 3.08 -9.01
N GLN A 50 10.67 2.19 -8.08
CA GLN A 50 9.29 1.86 -7.75
C GLN A 50 8.62 3.01 -7.00
N ILE A 51 9.33 3.66 -6.07
CA ILE A 51 8.82 4.82 -5.34
C ILE A 51 8.60 6.00 -6.26
N ARG A 52 9.55 6.34 -7.13
CA ARG A 52 9.37 7.44 -8.11
C ARG A 52 8.16 7.21 -9.02
N ARG A 53 7.91 5.95 -9.42
CA ARG A 53 6.71 5.58 -10.19
C ARG A 53 5.43 5.80 -9.40
N LEU A 54 5.42 5.47 -8.10
CA LEU A 54 4.27 5.68 -7.23
C LEU A 54 4.00 7.17 -6.99
N GLU A 55 5.03 7.95 -6.70
CA GLU A 55 4.94 9.41 -6.53
C GLU A 55 4.42 10.09 -7.79
N THR A 56 4.95 9.69 -8.95
CA THR A 56 4.49 10.23 -10.25
C THR A 56 3.01 9.91 -10.46
N ARG A 57 2.59 8.66 -10.23
CA ARG A 57 1.18 8.26 -10.39
C ARG A 57 0.26 8.98 -9.43
N LEU A 58 0.68 9.17 -8.18
CA LEU A 58 -0.09 9.88 -7.17
C LEU A 58 -0.26 11.35 -7.58
N LYS A 59 0.85 12.02 -7.93
CA LYS A 59 0.85 13.40 -8.38
C LYS A 59 -0.02 13.60 -9.62
N THR A 60 0.12 12.74 -10.63
CA THR A 60 -0.75 12.79 -11.83
C THR A 60 -2.21 12.51 -11.51
N HIS A 61 -2.50 11.66 -10.52
CA HIS A 61 -3.87 11.40 -10.11
C HIS A 61 -4.49 12.61 -9.39
N GLU A 62 -3.75 13.25 -8.48
CA GLU A 62 -4.20 14.46 -7.77
C GLU A 62 -4.39 15.65 -8.74
N GLU A 63 -3.37 15.95 -9.55
CA GLU A 63 -3.42 17.01 -10.55
C GLU A 63 -4.48 16.71 -11.64
N GLY A 64 -4.57 15.45 -12.07
CA GLY A 64 -5.54 15.00 -13.08
C GLY A 64 -6.98 15.07 -12.58
N THR A 65 -7.24 14.73 -11.32
CA THR A 65 -8.57 14.85 -10.73
C THR A 65 -9.00 16.31 -10.65
N GLY A 66 -8.10 17.21 -10.24
CA GLY A 66 -8.36 18.65 -10.23
C GLY A 66 -8.62 19.22 -11.63
N ALA A 67 -7.80 18.86 -12.62
CA ALA A 67 -7.94 19.32 -14.00
C ALA A 67 -9.26 18.85 -14.64
N VAL A 68 -9.67 17.60 -14.40
CA VAL A 68 -10.97 17.09 -14.89
C VAL A 68 -12.13 17.80 -14.21
N GLY A 69 -12.07 18.04 -12.89
CA GLY A 69 -13.09 18.81 -12.18
C GLY A 69 -13.26 20.22 -12.77
N GLN A 70 -12.15 20.93 -12.97
CA GLN A 70 -12.17 22.26 -13.58
C GLN A 70 -12.71 22.26 -15.01
N ALA A 71 -12.40 21.23 -15.81
CA ALA A 71 -12.95 21.08 -17.15
C ALA A 71 -14.46 20.81 -17.13
N LEU A 72 -14.94 19.99 -16.19
CA LEU A 72 -16.36 19.73 -16.01
C LEU A 72 -17.12 20.99 -15.57
N ASP A 73 -16.56 21.79 -14.67
CA ASP A 73 -17.15 23.07 -14.25
C ASP A 73 -17.28 24.04 -15.43
N GLN A 74 -16.23 24.15 -16.26
CA GLN A 74 -16.28 24.96 -17.49
C GLN A 74 -17.33 24.47 -18.49
N ILE A 75 -17.50 23.14 -18.60
CA ILE A 75 -18.53 22.54 -19.47
C ILE A 75 -19.93 22.84 -18.91
N LEU A 76 -20.14 22.70 -17.59
CA LEU A 76 -21.41 23.00 -16.95
C LEU A 76 -21.79 24.48 -17.08
N ASP A 77 -20.82 25.38 -16.91
CA ASP A 77 -20.98 26.81 -17.12
C ASP A 77 -21.34 27.14 -18.57
N ALA A 78 -20.65 26.52 -19.54
CA ALA A 78 -20.92 26.70 -20.97
C ALA A 78 -22.31 26.15 -21.38
N LEU A 79 -22.78 25.10 -20.70
CA LEU A 79 -24.11 24.52 -20.88
C LEU A 79 -25.21 25.27 -20.10
N GLY A 80 -24.85 26.27 -19.28
CA GLY A 80 -25.78 27.06 -18.48
C GLY A 80 -26.49 26.27 -17.38
N VAL A 81 -25.91 25.14 -16.95
CA VAL A 81 -26.46 24.28 -15.89
C VAL A 81 -25.99 24.82 -14.54
N LYS A 82 -26.90 25.35 -13.73
CA LYS A 82 -26.58 25.74 -12.35
C LYS A 82 -26.57 24.50 -11.46
N PRO A 83 -25.65 24.39 -10.48
CA PRO A 83 -25.56 23.22 -9.61
C PRO A 83 -26.86 22.98 -8.81
N GLU A 84 -27.65 24.03 -8.53
CA GLU A 84 -28.97 23.93 -7.89
C GLU A 84 -30.09 23.28 -8.75
N ASP A 85 -29.89 23.14 -10.06
CA ASP A 85 -30.88 22.54 -10.97
C ASP A 85 -30.66 21.03 -11.17
N ALA A 86 -29.47 20.51 -10.82
CA ALA A 86 -29.17 19.08 -10.86
C ALA A 86 -29.85 18.32 -9.71
N ASP A 87 -29.91 18.93 -8.52
CA ASP A 87 -30.50 18.33 -7.30
C ASP A 87 -32.04 18.25 -7.37
N LYS A 88 -32.68 19.13 -8.16
CA LYS A 88 -34.15 19.14 -8.36
C LYS A 88 -34.66 18.11 -9.36
N ARG A 89 -33.79 17.47 -10.14
CA ARG A 89 -34.17 16.47 -11.16
C ARG A 89 -33.99 15.02 -10.70
N ALA A 90 -33.38 14.81 -9.53
CA ALA A 90 -33.17 13.49 -8.92
C ALA A 90 -34.19 13.16 -7.81
N GLY A 91 -35.19 14.02 -7.59
CA GLY A 91 -36.30 13.83 -6.64
C GLY A 91 -37.65 13.63 -7.33
#